data_AF-N1PDC5-F1
#
_entry.id   AF-N1PDC5-F1
#
_cell.length_a   1.000
_cell.length_b   1.000
_cell.length_c   1.000
_cell.angle_alpha   90.00
_cell.angle_beta   90.00
_cell.angle_gamma   90.00
#
_symmetry.space_group_name_H-M   'P 1'
#
loop_
_entity.id
_entity.type
_entity.pdbx_description
1 polymer ?
#
loop_
_entity_poly.entity_id
_entity_poly.type
_entity_poly.pdbx_seq_one_letter_code
_entity_poly.pdbx_strand_id
1 'polypeptide(L)'
;MDIFVRHIPTHATQKQLDFYFSGPLKACGITDYHVEKLGDKPNAIITVLDTFAGQRFLQQYGVPIHAPPHLRAPLNLTWDNRNVQCMKARNDPSDISLQAILFDKSQRAR
;
A
#
# COMPACT_ATOMS: atom_id res chain seq x y z
N MET A 1 -0.31 -7.96 6.72
CA MET A 1 0.38 -8.28 5.45
C MET A 1 0.97 -7.01 4.88
N ASP A 2 2.15 -7.10 4.27
CA ASP A 2 2.79 -5.97 3.61
C ASP A 2 2.60 -6.00 2.10
N ILE A 3 2.30 -4.84 1.56
CA ILE A 3 2.19 -4.56 0.13
C ILE A 3 3.30 -3.56 -0.21
N PHE A 4 4.23 -3.98 -1.05
CA PHE A 4 5.29 -3.13 -1.56
C PHE A 4 4.79 -2.29 -2.73
N VAL A 5 5.12 -1.01 -2.71
CA VAL A 5 4.70 -0.03 -3.70
C VAL A 5 5.92 0.57 -4.39
N ARG A 6 5.89 0.66 -5.72
CA ARG A 6 6.92 1.30 -6.56
C ARG A 6 6.38 2.48 -7.34
N HIS A 7 7.31 3.33 -7.76
CA HIS A 7 7.08 4.50 -8.61
C HIS A 7 6.22 5.58 -7.96
N ILE A 8 6.30 5.71 -6.64
CA ILE A 8 5.74 6.88 -5.96
C ILE A 8 6.68 8.09 -6.13
N PRO A 9 6.16 9.33 -6.15
CA PRO A 9 7.02 10.51 -6.23
C PRO A 9 7.97 10.59 -5.02
N THR A 10 9.24 10.92 -5.27
CA THR A 10 10.25 11.05 -4.20
C THR A 10 9.98 12.22 -3.27
N HIS A 11 9.15 13.18 -3.67
CA HIS A 11 8.71 14.30 -2.85
C HIS A 11 7.35 14.05 -2.19
N ALA A 12 6.74 12.89 -2.39
CA ALA A 12 5.45 12.56 -1.78
C ALA A 12 5.58 12.58 -0.26
N THR A 13 4.68 13.34 0.37
CA THR A 13 4.54 13.41 1.82
C THR A 13 3.68 12.26 2.34
N GLN A 14 3.82 11.96 3.64
CA GLN A 14 3.00 10.94 4.29
C GLN A 14 1.50 11.18 4.11
N LYS A 15 1.04 12.42 4.31
CA LYS A 15 -0.37 12.80 4.12
C LYS A 15 -0.87 12.54 2.70
N GLN A 16 -0.03 12.79 1.69
CA GLN A 16 -0.39 12.52 0.30
C GLN A 16 -0.47 11.03 0.02
N LEU A 17 0.42 10.21 0.60
CA LEU A 17 0.36 8.76 0.49
C LEU A 17 -0.96 8.23 1.10
N ASP A 18 -1.30 8.68 2.30
CA ASP A 18 -2.53 8.27 2.98
C ASP A 18 -3.77 8.66 2.17
N PHE A 19 -3.82 9.89 1.65
CA PHE A 19 -4.91 10.35 0.80
C PHE A 19 -5.02 9.54 -0.49
N TYR A 20 -3.90 9.34 -1.19
CA TYR A 20 -3.86 8.63 -2.47
C TYR A 20 -4.34 7.18 -2.34
N PHE A 21 -3.89 6.46 -1.31
CA PHE A 21 -4.25 5.06 -1.12
C PHE A 21 -5.60 4.86 -0.43
N SER A 22 -6.16 5.87 0.23
CA SER A 22 -7.43 5.75 0.97
C SER A 22 -8.58 5.24 0.10
N GLY A 23 -8.75 5.76 -1.12
CA GLY A 23 -9.81 5.34 -2.05
C GLY A 23 -9.68 3.88 -2.48
N PRO A 24 -8.55 3.49 -3.11
CA PRO A 24 -8.30 2.11 -3.52
C PRO A 24 -8.38 1.09 -2.36
N LEU A 25 -7.80 1.40 -1.20
CA LEU A 25 -7.83 0.52 -0.03
C LEU A 25 -9.26 0.35 0.50
N LYS A 26 -10.02 1.45 0.62
CA LYS A 26 -11.42 1.41 1.07
C LYS A 26 -12.32 0.63 0.11
N ALA A 27 -12.10 0.73 -1.20
CA ALA A 27 -12.83 -0.04 -2.22
C ALA A 27 -12.66 -1.56 -2.05
N CYS A 28 -11.52 -2.00 -1.51
CA CYS A 28 -11.26 -3.40 -1.19
C CYS A 28 -11.67 -3.81 0.24
N GLY A 29 -12.29 -2.90 1.00
CA GLY A 29 -12.70 -3.14 2.40
C GLY A 29 -11.58 -3.00 3.42
N ILE A 30 -10.46 -2.36 3.07
CA ILE A 30 -9.33 -2.13 3.97
C ILE A 30 -9.52 -0.80 4.68
N THR A 31 -9.74 -0.83 5.99
CA THR A 31 -9.91 0.36 6.85
C THR A 31 -8.74 0.58 7.82
N ASP A 32 -8.10 -0.52 8.20
CA ASP A 32 -6.98 -0.56 9.13
C ASP A 32 -5.69 -0.84 8.35
N TYR A 33 -5.00 0.24 8.00
CA TYR A 33 -3.75 0.19 7.26
C TYR A 33 -2.78 1.27 7.74
N HIS A 34 -1.50 1.04 7.50
CA HIS A 34 -0.42 2.01 7.68
C HIS A 34 0.37 2.09 6.37
N VAL A 35 0.64 3.29 5.88
CA VAL A 35 1.52 3.51 4.73
C VAL A 35 2.80 4.13 5.23
N GLU A 36 3.94 3.65 4.78
CA GLU A 36 5.24 4.21 5.12
C GLU A 36 6.08 4.38 3.85
N LYS A 37 6.66 5.56 3.67
CA LYS A 37 7.65 5.79 2.61
C LYS A 37 9.03 5.29 3.01
N LEU A 38 9.69 4.57 2.11
CA LEU A 38 11.04 4.03 2.36
C LEU A 38 12.13 5.07 2.09
N GLY A 39 12.28 6.01 3.03
CA GLY A 39 13.29 7.08 2.97
C GLY A 39 13.19 7.92 1.69
N ASP A 40 14.32 8.12 1.02
CA ASP A 40 14.40 8.90 -0.23
C ASP A 40 14.09 8.08 -1.50
N LYS A 41 13.77 6.80 -1.34
CA LYS A 41 13.46 5.93 -2.49
C LYS A 41 12.03 6.19 -2.99
N PRO A 42 11.76 6.00 -4.28
CA PRO A 42 10.40 6.10 -4.85
C PRO A 42 9.56 4.85 -4.53
N ASN A 43 9.64 4.36 -3.29
CA ASN A 43 9.00 3.14 -2.82
C ASN A 43 8.32 3.38 -1.47
N ALA A 44 7.23 2.65 -1.23
CA ALA A 44 6.53 2.63 0.05
C ALA A 44 6.13 1.21 0.43
N ILE A 45 5.80 1.01 1.70
CA ILE A 45 5.18 -0.19 2.23
C ILE A 45 3.80 0.20 2.74
N ILE A 46 2.79 -0.56 2.32
CA ILE A 46 1.46 -0.51 2.92
C ILE A 46 1.29 -1.77 3.76
N THR A 47 1.21 -1.60 5.06
CA THR A 47 0.89 -2.68 5.99
C THR A 47 -0.62 -2.68 6.20
N VAL A 48 -1.25 -3.82 5.96
CA VAL A 48 -2.69 -4.04 6.15
C VAL A 48 -2.93 -5.11 7.20
N LEU A 49 -3.92 -4.91 8.07
CA LEU A 49 -4.24 -5.87 9.12
C LEU A 49 -4.98 -7.10 8.57
N ASP A 50 -6.00 -6.87 7.75
CA ASP A 50 -6.78 -7.93 7.12
C ASP A 50 -6.04 -8.46 5.87
N THR A 51 -5.53 -9.69 5.98
CA THR A 51 -4.80 -10.37 4.92
C THR A 51 -5.69 -10.71 3.73
N PHE A 52 -6.96 -11.05 3.94
CA PHE A 52 -7.92 -11.36 2.87
C PHE A 52 -8.33 -10.11 2.10
N ALA A 53 -8.57 -8.99 2.78
CA ALA A 53 -8.82 -7.71 2.13
C ALA A 53 -7.59 -7.24 1.34
N GLY A 54 -6.38 -7.40 1.88
CA GLY A 54 -5.14 -7.11 1.16
C GLY A 54 -4.94 -7.99 -0.09
N GLN A 55 -5.31 -9.27 -0.05
CA GLN A 55 -5.27 -10.13 -1.23
C GLN A 55 -6.24 -9.66 -2.32
N ARG A 56 -7.45 -9.24 -1.94
CA ARG A 56 -8.41 -8.63 -2.88
C ARG A 56 -7.85 -7.35 -3.51
N PHE A 57 -7.20 -6.50 -2.72
CA PHE A 57 -6.50 -5.33 -3.23
C PHE A 57 -5.43 -5.72 -4.26
N LEU A 58 -4.59 -6.71 -3.97
CA LEU A 58 -3.57 -7.17 -4.91
C LEU A 58 -4.13 -7.84 -6.17
N GLN A 59 -5.32 -8.44 -6.10
CA GLN A 59 -6.01 -8.96 -7.29
C GLN A 59 -6.49 -7.83 -8.21
N GLN A 60 -6.90 -6.69 -7.65
CA GLN A 60 -7.44 -5.57 -8.43
C GLN A 60 -6.37 -4.56 -8.86
N TYR A 61 -5.46 -4.20 -7.97
CA TYR A 61 -4.47 -3.13 -8.13
C TYR A 61 -3.02 -3.65 -8.14
N GLY A 62 -2.83 -4.94 -7.88
CA GLY A 62 -1.50 -5.54 -7.78
C GLY A 62 -0.98 -6.12 -9.08
N VAL A 63 0.34 -6.27 -9.14
CA VAL A 63 1.05 -7.06 -10.14
C VAL A 63 1.84 -8.18 -9.44
N PRO A 64 2.00 -9.36 -10.07
CA PRO A 64 2.86 -10.41 -9.55
C PRO A 64 4.29 -9.93 -9.27
N ILE A 65 4.92 -10.52 -8.27
CA ILE A 65 6.35 -10.33 -8.01
C ILE A 65 7.09 -10.88 -9.24
N HIS A 66 7.97 -10.07 -9.85
CA HIS A 66 8.63 -10.36 -11.15
C HIS A 66 7.75 -10.26 -12.39
N ALA A 67 6.61 -9.58 -12.31
CA ALA A 67 5.84 -9.23 -13.49
C ALA A 67 6.73 -8.52 -14.54
N PRO A 68 6.54 -8.82 -15.84
CA PRO A 68 7.18 -8.07 -16.91
C PRO A 68 6.85 -6.57 -16.81
N PRO A 69 7.73 -5.66 -17.26
CA PRO A 69 7.51 -4.20 -17.16
C PRO A 69 6.22 -3.70 -17.82
N HIS A 70 5.71 -4.45 -18.79
CA HIS A 70 4.50 -4.14 -19.55
C HIS A 70 3.21 -4.65 -18.89
N LEU A 71 3.31 -5.55 -17.92
CA LEU A 71 2.14 -6.05 -17.22
C LEU A 71 1.52 -4.90 -16.42
N ARG A 72 0.19 -4.84 -16.45
CA ARG A 72 -0.61 -3.85 -15.73
C ARG A 72 -1.55 -4.59 -14.79
N ALA A 73 -1.78 -3.98 -13.63
CA ALA A 73 -2.87 -4.41 -12.77
C ALA A 73 -4.22 -4.20 -13.48
N PRO A 74 -5.26 -4.98 -13.15
CA PRO A 74 -6.60 -4.80 -13.72
C PRO A 74 -7.13 -3.37 -13.56
N LEU A 75 -6.88 -2.76 -12.39
CA LEU A 75 -7.16 -1.35 -12.12
C LEU A 75 -5.83 -0.61 -11.96
N ASN A 76 -5.63 0.37 -12.84
CA ASN A 76 -4.39 1.13 -12.88
C ASN A 76 -4.38 2.23 -11.81
N LEU A 77 -3.29 2.32 -11.06
CA LEU A 77 -2.99 3.43 -10.16
C LEU A 77 -1.93 4.32 -10.83
N THR A 78 -2.23 5.61 -10.98
CA THR A 78 -1.31 6.57 -11.57
C THR A 78 -1.09 7.79 -10.68
N TRP A 79 0.18 8.17 -10.52
CA TRP A 79 0.59 9.38 -9.80
C TRP A 79 1.67 10.09 -10.61
N ASP A 80 1.48 11.39 -10.91
CA ASP A 80 2.40 12.20 -11.73
C ASP A 80 2.73 11.55 -13.09
N ASN A 81 1.70 11.03 -13.76
CA ASN A 81 1.80 10.27 -15.02
C ASN A 81 2.68 9.00 -14.94
N ARG A 82 3.01 8.52 -13.73
CA ARG A 82 3.71 7.26 -13.51
C ARG A 82 2.74 6.19 -13.03
N ASN A 83 2.89 4.98 -13.54
CA ASN A 83 2.15 3.81 -13.09
C ASN A 83 2.70 3.37 -11.72
N VAL A 84 1.89 3.53 -10.68
CA VAL A 84 2.18 3.05 -9.33
C VAL A 84 1.93 1.56 -9.31
N GLN A 85 2.97 0.80 -8.99
CA GLN A 85 2.90 -0.66 -8.95
C GLN A 85 2.77 -1.12 -7.51
N CYS A 86 1.75 -1.92 -7.23
CA CYS A 86 1.57 -2.60 -5.96
C CYS A 86 1.91 -4.09 -6.12
N MET A 87 2.64 -4.66 -5.19
CA MET A 87 2.98 -6.09 -5.18
C MET A 87 3.03 -6.60 -3.75
N LYS A 88 2.78 -7.89 -3.55
CA LYS A 88 2.98 -8.50 -2.23
C LYS A 88 4.44 -8.33 -1.81
N ALA A 89 4.70 -7.87 -0.59
CA ALA A 89 6.05 -7.88 -0.06
C ALA A 89 6.53 -9.34 0.11
N ARG A 90 7.83 -9.58 -0.04
CA ARG A 90 8.42 -10.90 0.20
C ARG A 90 8.51 -11.25 1.69
N ASN A 91 8.51 -10.23 2.53
CA ASN A 91 8.68 -10.35 3.97
C ASN A 91 7.34 -10.10 4.68
N ASP A 92 7.22 -10.62 5.89
CA ASP A 92 6.11 -10.32 6.77
C ASP A 92 6.20 -8.87 7.31
N PRO A 93 5.06 -8.27 7.71
CA PRO A 93 5.03 -6.97 8.37
C PRO A 93 5.97 -6.89 9.55
N SER A 94 6.63 -5.74 9.70
CA SER A 94 7.41 -5.47 10.91
C SER A 94 6.51 -5.30 12.13
N ASP A 95 7.00 -5.68 13.32
CA ASP A 95 6.26 -5.51 14.58
C ASP A 95 5.89 -4.04 14.83
N ILE A 96 6.75 -3.10 14.41
CA ILE A 96 6.50 -1.66 14.55
C ILE A 96 5.31 -1.22 13.69
N SER A 97 5.24 -1.68 12.44
CA SER A 97 4.13 -1.38 11.53
C SER A 97 2.81 -1.96 12.04
N LEU A 98 2.84 -3.14 12.66
CA LEU A 98 1.67 -3.73 13.32
C LEU A 98 1.22 -2.91 14.54
N GLN A 99 2.17 -2.48 15.38
CA GLN A 99 1.87 -1.62 16.53
C GLN A 99 1.28 -0.26 16.12
N ALA A 100 1.78 0.34 15.03
CA ALA A 100 1.24 1.58 14.49
C ALA A 100 -0.25 1.44 14.11
N ILE A 101 -0.62 0.35 13.43
CA ILE A 101 -2.01 0.07 13.07
C ILE A 101 -2.88 -0.13 14.33
N LEU A 102 -2.39 -0.90 15.30
CA LEU A 102 -3.13 -1.14 16.55
C LEU A 102 -3.33 0.15 17.35
N PHE A 103 -2.34 1.02 17.38
CA PHE A 103 -2.43 2.34 18.01
C PHE A 103 -3.48 3.22 17.33
N ASP A 104 -3.42 3.35 16.00
CA ASP A 104 -4.39 4.15 15.23
C ASP A 104 -5.83 3.65 15.42
N LYS A 105 -6.01 2.32 15.47
CA LYS A 105 -7.30 1.69 15.75
C LYS A 105 -7.81 2.04 17.15
N SER A 106 -6.94 2.03 18.15
CA SER A 106 -7.30 2.37 19.53
C SER A 106 -7.73 3.85 19.69
N GLN A 107 -7.14 4.76 18.90
CA GLN A 107 -7.48 6.19 18.90
C GLN A 107 -8.85 6.47 18.26
N ARG A 108 -9.22 5.72 17.21
CA ARG A 108 -10.53 5.85 16.52
C ARG A 108 -11.71 5.26 17.32
N ALA A 109 -11.43 4.36 18.25
CA ALA A 109 -12.45 3.71 19.09
C ALA A 109 -12.79 4.49 20.37
N ARG A 110 -12.12 5.61 20.62
CA ARG A 110 -12.41 6.56 21.72
C ARG A 110 -13.21 7.74 21.20
#